data_AF-A0A350D168-F1
#
_entry.id   AF-A0A350D168-F1
#
_cell.length_a   1.000
_cell.length_b   1.000
_cell.length_c   1.000
_cell.angle_alpha   90.00
_cell.angle_beta   90.00
_cell.angle_gamma   90.00
#
_symmetry.space_group_name_H-M   'P 1'
#
loop_
_entity.id
_entity.type
_entity.pdbx_description
1 polymer ?
#
loop_
_entity_poly.entity_id
_entity_poly.type
_entity_poly.pdbx_seq_one_letter_code
_entity_poly.pdbx_strand_id
1 'polypeptide(L)' 'MRIISRSEEETLKLGEAIGRLIKGGEVICLVGDLGAGKTTLVKGIAKGMGILEG' A
#
# COMPACT_ATOMS: atom_id res chain seq x y z
N MET A 1 -2.78 3.04 15.65
CA MET A 1 -3.95 3.14 14.76
C MET A 1 -4.26 1.75 14.20
N ARG A 2 -5.52 1.38 14.02
CA ARG A 2 -5.93 0.09 13.43
C ARG A 2 -6.95 0.35 12.33
N ILE A 3 -6.72 -0.23 11.15
CA ILE A 3 -7.62 -0.15 9.99
C ILE A 3 -7.97 -1.59 9.61
N ILE A 4 -9.23 -1.83 9.24
CA ILE A 4 -9.69 -3.12 8.71
C ILE A 4 -10.06 -2.88 7.26
N SER A 5 -9.41 -3.62 6.36
CA SER A 5 -9.81 -3.72 4.96
C SER A 5 -10.54 -5.04 4.74
N ARG A 6 -11.62 -5.01 3.94
CA ARG A 6 -12.45 -6.16 3.60
C ARG A 6 -12.39 -6.53 2.12
N SER A 7 -11.56 -5.85 1.34
CA SER A 7 -11.41 -6.09 -0.09
C SER A 7 -10.03 -5.68 -0.60
N GLU A 8 -9.66 -6.22 -1.77
CA GLU A 8 -8.44 -5.82 -2.47
C GLU A 8 -8.44 -4.32 -2.81
N GLU A 9 -9.58 -3.81 -3.28
CA GLU A 9 -9.76 -2.40 -3.63
C GLU A 9 -9.54 -1.46 -2.43
N GLU A 10 -10.04 -1.83 -1.25
CA GLU A 10 -9.79 -1.07 -0.02
C GLU A 10 -8.31 -1.09 0.38
N THR A 11 -7.63 -2.22 0.21
CA THR A 11 -6.19 -2.35 0.47
C THR A 11 -5.37 -1.49 -0.51
N LEU A 12 -5.78 -1.45 -1.79
CA LEU A 12 -5.18 -0.57 -2.79
C LEU A 12 -5.36 0.91 -2.42
N LYS A 13 -6.59 1.33 -2.08
CA LYS A 13 -6.88 2.71 -1.66
C LYS A 13 -6.10 3.12 -0.42
N LEU A 14 -5.94 2.21 0.55
CA LEU A 14 -5.08 2.43 1.71
C LEU A 14 -3.63 2.65 1.28
N GLY A 15 -3.11 1.81 0.40
CA GLY A 15 -1.77 1.98 -0.17
C GLY A 15 -1.62 3.32 -0.87
N GLU A 16 -2.56 3.70 -1.73
CA GLU A 16 -2.55 4.99 -2.45
C GLU A 16 -2.50 6.18 -1.49
N ALA A 17 -3.27 6.12 -0.40
CA ALA A 17 -3.24 7.14 0.63
C ALA A 17 -1.88 7.24 1.32
N ILE A 18 -1.24 6.11 1.63
CA ILE A 18 0.13 6.08 2.17
C ILE A 18 1.12 6.66 1.16
N GLY A 19 1.06 6.22 -0.10
CA GLY A 19 1.97 6.66 -1.16
C GLY A 19 1.97 8.17 -1.38
N ARG A 20 0.79 8.83 -1.28
CA ARG A 20 0.68 10.30 -1.38
C ARG A 20 1.35 11.07 -0.23
N LEU A 21 1.65 10.40 0.89
CA LEU A 21 2.26 11.02 2.08
C LEU A 21 3.77 10.80 2.17
N ILE A 22 4.32 9.87 1.38
CA ILE A 22 5.75 9.57 1.34
C ILE A 22 6.50 10.75 0.71
N LYS A 23 7.59 11.18 1.36
CA LYS A 23 8.42 12.32 0.89
C LYS A 23 9.81 11.88 0.42
N GLY A 24 10.21 10.65 0.70
CA GLY A 24 11.51 10.08 0.39
C GLY A 24 12.38 9.90 1.64
N GLY A 25 13.06 8.76 1.72
CA GLY A 25 13.93 8.38 2.86
C GLY A 25 13.23 7.50 3.91
N GLU A 26 11.92 7.29 3.80
CA GLU A 26 11.18 6.38 4.67
C GLU A 26 11.45 4.90 4.32
N VAL A 27 11.49 4.05 5.35
CA VAL A 27 11.55 2.59 5.20
C VAL A 27 10.30 1.99 5.83
N ILE A 28 9.51 1.27 5.02
CA ILE A 28 8.24 0.67 5.45
C ILE A 28 8.39 -0.86 5.42
N CYS A 29 8.23 -1.50 6.58
CA CYS A 29 8.24 -2.96 6.70
C CYS A 29 6.82 -3.52 6.59
N LEU A 30 6.60 -4.50 5.71
CA LEU A 30 5.33 -5.21 5.55
C LEU A 30 5.47 -6.64 6.09
N VAL A 31 4.65 -6.97 7.09
CA VAL A 31 4.68 -8.27 7.78
C VAL A 31 3.32 -8.94 7.68
N GLY A 32 3.32 -10.25 7.42
CA GLY A 32 2.12 -11.07 7.34
C GLY A 32 2.39 -12.32 6.50
N ASP A 33 1.47 -13.27 6.54
CA ASP A 33 1.61 -14.57 5.86
C ASP A 33 1.51 -14.46 4.33
N LEU A 34 1.79 -15.56 3.64
CA LEU A 34 1.54 -15.68 2.21
C LEU A 34 0.06 -15.42 1.91
N GLY A 35 -0.23 -14.56 0.94
CA GLY A 35 -1.61 -14.18 0.61
C GLY A 35 -2.23 -13.09 1.50
N ALA A 36 -1.51 -12.57 2.51
CA ALA A 36 -2.04 -11.52 3.41
C ALA A 36 -2.26 -10.12 2.77
N GLY A 37 -2.11 -9.98 1.45
CA GLY A 37 -2.32 -8.70 0.75
C GLY A 37 -1.15 -7.72 0.75
N LYS A 38 0.05 -8.14 1.20
CA LYS A 38 1.26 -7.29 1.20
C LYS A 38 1.57 -6.68 -0.17
N THR A 39 1.55 -7.49 -1.23
CA THR A 39 1.82 -7.03 -2.61
C THR A 39 0.75 -6.05 -3.10
N THR A 40 -0.53 -6.30 -2.79
CA THR A 40 -1.64 -5.38 -3.09
C THR A 40 -1.40 -4.02 -2.45
N LEU A 41 -0.98 -4.00 -1.18
CA LEU A 41 -0.68 -2.75 -0.49
C LEU A 41 0.50 -2.01 -1.15
N VAL A 42 1.58 -2.72 -1.53
CA VAL A 42 2.72 -2.12 -2.26
C VAL A 42 2.28 -1.49 -3.58
N LYS A 43 1.42 -2.17 -4.36
CA LYS A 43 0.88 -1.62 -5.60
C LYS A 43 0.09 -0.34 -5.38
N GLY A 44 -0.73 -0.31 -4.34
CA GLY A 44 -1.43 0.91 -3.92
C GLY A 44 -0.46 2.04 -3.59
N ILE A 45 0.58 1.76 -2.80
CA ILE A 45 1.63 2.73 -2.45
C ILE A 45 2.30 3.28 -3.71
N ALA A 46 2.74 2.40 -4.62
CA ALA A 46 3.37 2.80 -5.87
C ALA A 46 2.46 3.72 -6.70
N LYS A 47 1.18 3.36 -6.85
CA LYS A 47 0.19 4.20 -7.52
C LYS A 47 -0.01 5.56 -6.84
N GLY A 48 -0.06 5.58 -5.50
CA GLY A 48 -0.14 6.83 -4.72
C GLY A 48 1.07 7.74 -4.88
N MET A 49 2.25 7.17 -5.18
CA MET A 49 3.48 7.89 -5.50
C MET A 49 3.54 8.35 -6.97
N GLY A 50 2.51 8.06 -7.79
CA GLY A 50 2.48 8.40 -9.21
C GLY A 50 3.28 7.44 -10.10
N ILE A 51 3.69 6.28 -9.59
CA ILE A 51 4.35 5.24 -10.38
C ILE A 51 3.25 4.48 -11.13
N LEU A 52 3.19 4.69 -12.45
CA LEU A 52 2.29 3.95 -13.33
C LEU A 52 2.88 2.57 -13.62
N GLU A 53 2.06 1.51 -13.54
CA GLU A 53 2.38 0.23 -14.15
C GLU A 53 2.37 0.44 -15.67
N GLY A 54 3.49 0.15 -16.34
CA GLY A 54 3.59 0.10 -17.80
C GLY A 54 3.08 -1.20 -18.38
#